data_AF-A0A968SVE6-F1
#
_entry.id   AF-A0A968SVE6-F1
#
_cell.length_a   1.000
_cell.length_b   1.000
_cell.length_c   1.000
_cell.angle_alpha   90.00
_cell.angle_beta   90.00
_cell.angle_gamma   90.00
#
_symmetry.space_group_name_H-M   'P 1'
#
loop_
_entity.id
_entity.type
_entity.pdbx_description
1 polymer ?
#
loop_
_entity_poly.entity_id
_entity_poly.type
_entity_poly.pdbx_seq_one_letter_code
_entity_poly.pdbx_strand_id
1 'polypeptide(L)'
;MTALAQLFLHPAMAAVFLVTIMSAVLSTIDSAILGPSTVLSENVVSKTGWLRTKPLLRNRVMIVFVASVSLVVARLGENAWALLEASYELGLVSLLVPMTYAVFAPSAGPAAALASMTVGTIVWTAHLSLGLDSFSGSSLPVGLSSAALAWMTFALVDALTRRRAARGPRT
;
A
#
# COMPACT_ATOMS: atom_id res chain seq x y z
N MET A 1 26.71 -11.44 2.86
CA MET A 1 26.61 -10.97 4.27
C MET A 1 27.17 -11.97 5.30
N THR A 2 26.99 -13.29 5.13
CA THR A 2 27.56 -14.31 6.04
C THR A 2 29.09 -14.39 6.02
N ALA A 3 29.72 -14.07 4.89
CA ALA A 3 31.18 -14.09 4.74
C ALA A 3 31.93 -13.03 5.57
N LEU A 4 31.32 -11.85 5.83
CA LEU A 4 31.97 -10.76 6.58
C LEU A 4 31.90 -11.01 8.11
N ALA A 5 30.83 -11.64 8.58
CA ALA A 5 30.63 -11.94 10.00
C ALA A 5 31.60 -13.02 10.50
N GLN A 6 31.89 -14.04 9.69
CA GLN A 6 32.87 -15.07 10.04
C GLN A 6 34.32 -14.57 10.03
N LEU A 7 34.59 -13.43 9.36
CA LEU A 7 35.93 -12.85 9.30
C LEU A 7 36.27 -11.99 10.53
N PHE A 8 35.27 -11.53 11.29
CA PHE A 8 35.45 -10.59 12.41
C PHE A 8 34.75 -10.98 13.72
N LEU A 9 33.84 -11.96 13.74
CA LEU A 9 33.12 -12.39 14.95
C LEU A 9 33.43 -13.84 15.33
N HIS A 10 33.64 -14.06 16.63
CA HIS A 10 33.66 -15.38 17.24
C HIS A 10 32.37 -16.14 16.87
N PRO A 11 32.41 -17.45 16.53
CA PRO A 11 31.26 -18.20 15.98
C PRO A 11 29.98 -18.12 16.84
N ALA A 12 30.13 -18.03 18.16
CA ALA A 12 29.02 -17.80 19.07
C ALA A 12 28.31 -16.45 18.87
N MET A 13 29.06 -15.36 18.65
CA MET A 13 28.51 -14.03 18.42
C MET A 13 27.84 -13.91 17.03
N ALA A 14 28.39 -14.57 16.02
CA ALA A 14 27.76 -14.63 14.70
C ALA A 14 26.38 -15.32 14.75
N ALA A 15 26.23 -16.37 15.57
CA ALA A 15 24.95 -17.03 15.79
C ALA A 15 23.93 -16.11 16.48
N VAL A 16 24.34 -15.43 17.57
CA VAL A 16 23.48 -14.46 18.28
C VAL A 16 23.06 -13.30 17.36
N PHE A 17 23.98 -12.80 16.54
CA PHE A 17 23.70 -11.74 15.59
C PHE A 17 22.66 -12.17 14.54
N LEU A 18 22.83 -13.36 13.96
CA LEU A 18 21.87 -13.89 12.99
C LEU A 18 20.48 -14.07 13.60
N VAL A 19 20.40 -14.67 14.79
CA VAL A 19 19.12 -14.87 15.50
C VAL A 19 18.46 -13.53 15.81
N THR A 20 19.23 -12.53 16.23
CA THR A 20 18.71 -11.18 16.51
C THR A 20 18.10 -10.55 15.26
N ILE A 21 18.80 -10.59 14.12
CA ILE A 21 18.29 -10.03 12.86
C ILE A 21 17.05 -10.79 12.38
N MET A 22 17.07 -12.12 12.44
CA MET A 22 15.92 -12.94 12.05
C MET A 22 14.70 -12.64 12.94
N SER A 23 14.89 -12.47 14.25
CA SER A 23 13.82 -12.09 15.16
C SER A 23 13.27 -10.70 14.86
N ALA A 24 14.14 -9.74 14.53
CA ALA A 24 13.71 -8.39 14.17
C ALA A 24 12.88 -8.40 12.86
N VAL A 25 13.33 -9.13 11.84
CA VAL A 25 12.62 -9.26 10.57
C VAL A 25 11.30 -10.04 10.72
N LEU A 26 11.27 -11.10 11.53
CA LEU A 26 10.04 -11.86 11.74
C LEU A 26 8.97 -11.00 12.44
N SER A 27 9.37 -10.16 13.40
CA SER A 27 8.47 -9.22 14.08
C SER A 27 7.84 -8.19 13.13
N THR A 28 8.59 -7.70 12.13
CA THR A 28 8.04 -6.80 11.12
C THR A 28 7.11 -7.51 10.15
N ILE A 29 7.44 -8.74 9.74
CA ILE A 29 6.58 -9.59 8.89
C ILE A 29 5.26 -9.90 9.60
N ASP A 30 5.29 -10.27 10.88
CA ASP A 30 4.10 -10.58 11.66
C ASP A 30 3.14 -9.37 11.71
N SER A 31 3.68 -8.18 11.98
CA SER A 31 2.91 -6.94 11.97
C SER A 31 2.33 -6.61 10.59
N ALA A 32 3.12 -6.82 9.53
CA ALA A 32 2.72 -6.58 8.14
C ALA A 32 1.62 -7.54 7.66
N ILE A 33 1.54 -8.77 8.20
CA ILE A 33 0.46 -9.72 7.89
C ILE A 33 -0.79 -9.42 8.73
N LEU A 34 -0.62 -9.13 10.03
CA LEU A 34 -1.73 -8.90 10.96
C LEU A 34 -2.54 -7.63 10.63
N GLY A 35 -1.89 -6.58 10.13
CA GLY A 35 -2.56 -5.35 9.70
C GLY A 35 -3.66 -5.59 8.64
N PRO A 36 -3.32 -6.04 7.43
CA PRO A 36 -4.31 -6.31 6.39
C PRO A 36 -5.26 -7.45 6.74
N SER A 37 -4.85 -8.47 7.51
CA SER A 37 -5.74 -9.58 7.88
C SER A 37 -6.88 -9.14 8.80
N THR A 38 -6.60 -8.24 9.75
CA THR A 38 -7.61 -7.69 10.67
C THR A 38 -8.57 -6.76 9.93
N VAL A 39 -8.04 -5.89 9.06
CA VAL A 39 -8.85 -5.03 8.18
C VAL A 39 -9.76 -5.87 7.28
N LEU A 40 -9.24 -6.94 6.66
CA LEU A 40 -10.02 -7.81 5.80
C LEU A 40 -11.11 -8.57 6.60
N SER A 41 -10.76 -9.09 7.78
CA SER A 41 -11.71 -9.77 8.69
C SER A 41 -12.85 -8.84 9.11
N GLU A 42 -12.53 -7.64 9.60
CA GLU A 42 -13.51 -6.74 10.24
C GLU A 42 -14.22 -5.81 9.26
N ASN A 43 -13.58 -5.35 8.18
CA ASN A 43 -14.18 -4.36 7.28
C ASN A 43 -14.84 -4.98 6.05
N VAL A 44 -14.39 -6.16 5.61
CA VAL A 44 -14.85 -6.81 4.38
C VAL A 44 -15.66 -8.06 4.70
N VAL A 45 -15.04 -9.04 5.36
CA VAL A 45 -15.65 -10.37 5.56
C VAL A 45 -16.79 -10.33 6.57
N SER A 46 -16.72 -9.44 7.57
CA SER A 46 -17.80 -9.23 8.54
C SER A 46 -19.14 -8.85 7.88
N LYS A 47 -19.10 -8.11 6.77
CA LYS A 47 -20.27 -7.65 6.03
C LYS A 47 -20.90 -8.73 5.16
N THR A 48 -20.16 -9.79 4.86
CA THR A 48 -20.63 -10.92 4.02
C THR A 48 -21.42 -11.95 4.83
N GLY A 49 -21.45 -11.84 6.16
CA GLY A 49 -22.14 -12.79 7.05
C GLY A 49 -21.37 -14.10 7.30
N TRP A 50 -20.27 -14.34 6.59
CA TRP A 50 -19.41 -15.50 6.78
C TRP A 50 -18.69 -15.45 8.13
N LEU A 51 -18.77 -16.56 8.90
CA LEU A 51 -18.22 -16.69 10.25
C LEU A 51 -18.59 -15.54 11.21
N ARG A 52 -19.78 -14.92 11.02
CA ARG A 52 -20.23 -13.75 11.80
C ARG A 52 -20.23 -13.99 13.31
N THR A 53 -20.49 -15.22 13.76
CA THR A 53 -20.53 -15.60 15.18
C THR A 53 -19.16 -16.01 15.74
N LYS A 54 -18.12 -16.11 14.90
CA LYS A 54 -16.78 -16.59 15.29
C LYS A 54 -15.68 -15.63 14.77
N PRO A 55 -15.61 -14.40 15.31
CA PRO A 55 -14.67 -13.37 14.83
C PRO A 55 -13.20 -13.80 14.94
N LEU A 56 -12.84 -14.54 16.00
CA LEU A 56 -11.49 -15.09 16.18
C LEU A 56 -11.10 -16.09 15.09
N LEU A 57 -12.03 -16.97 14.70
CA LEU A 57 -11.77 -17.95 13.64
C LEU A 57 -11.65 -17.25 12.29
N ARG A 58 -12.49 -16.25 12.02
CA ARG A 58 -12.42 -15.42 10.82
C ARG A 58 -11.06 -14.74 10.69
N ASN A 59 -10.58 -14.10 11.76
CA ASN A 59 -9.26 -13.45 11.74
C ASN A 59 -8.13 -14.46 11.49
N ARG A 60 -8.15 -15.63 12.14
CA ARG A 60 -7.15 -16.69 11.89
C ARG A 60 -7.13 -17.17 10.44
N VAL A 61 -8.30 -17.35 9.82
CA VAL A 61 -8.38 -17.73 8.41
C VAL A 61 -7.85 -16.61 7.51
N MET A 62 -8.18 -15.35 7.81
CA MET A 62 -7.67 -14.21 7.05
C MET A 62 -6.15 -14.05 7.18
N ILE A 63 -5.56 -14.34 8.35
CA ILE A 63 -4.10 -14.37 8.53
C ILE A 63 -3.47 -15.40 7.60
N VAL A 64 -3.99 -16.64 7.59
CA VAL A 64 -3.50 -17.70 6.70
C VAL A 64 -3.65 -17.32 5.24
N PHE A 65 -4.78 -16.70 4.87
CA PHE A 65 -5.03 -16.20 3.52
C PHE A 65 -3.99 -15.15 3.10
N VAL A 66 -3.80 -14.09 3.90
CA VAL A 66 -2.81 -13.04 3.62
C VAL A 66 -1.40 -13.62 3.52
N ALA A 67 -1.01 -14.49 4.47
CA ALA A 67 0.30 -15.15 4.44
C ALA A 67 0.50 -15.99 3.16
N SER A 68 -0.53 -16.70 2.71
CA SER A 68 -0.50 -17.50 1.49
C SER A 68 -0.35 -16.62 0.24
N VAL A 69 -1.08 -15.51 0.17
CA VAL A 69 -0.95 -14.53 -0.92
C VAL A 69 0.45 -13.91 -0.92
N SER A 70 0.97 -13.49 0.23
CA SER A 70 2.34 -12.96 0.35
C SER A 70 3.38 -13.97 -0.13
N LEU A 71 3.22 -15.26 0.18
CA LEU A 71 4.12 -16.32 -0.31
C LEU A 71 4.06 -16.46 -1.84
N VAL A 72 2.87 -16.40 -2.43
CA VAL A 72 2.70 -16.46 -3.89
C VAL A 72 3.35 -15.24 -4.55
N VAL A 73 3.11 -14.03 -4.03
CA VAL A 73 3.73 -12.79 -4.54
C VAL A 73 5.25 -12.85 -4.43
N ALA A 74 5.78 -13.36 -3.31
CA ALA A 74 7.21 -13.53 -3.13
C ALA A 74 7.84 -14.53 -4.11
N ARG A 75 7.07 -15.49 -4.64
CA ARG A 75 7.53 -16.43 -5.68
C ARG A 75 7.44 -15.87 -7.08
N LEU A 76 6.51 -14.95 -7.34
CA LEU A 76 6.30 -14.34 -8.64
C LEU A 76 7.17 -13.10 -8.87
N GLY A 77 7.55 -12.40 -7.81
CA GLY A 77 8.41 -11.23 -7.91
C GLY A 77 9.83 -11.61 -8.35
N GLU A 78 10.37 -10.84 -9.28
CA GLU A 78 11.73 -11.06 -9.80
C GLU A 78 12.77 -10.89 -8.68
N ASN A 79 12.69 -9.76 -7.96
CA ASN A 79 13.68 -9.33 -6.98
C ASN A 79 12.99 -8.74 -5.74
N ALA A 80 13.58 -8.93 -4.56
CA ALA A 80 13.09 -8.33 -3.31
C ALA A 80 13.01 -6.79 -3.39
N TRP A 81 13.97 -6.16 -4.09
CA TRP A 81 13.99 -4.71 -4.31
C TRP A 81 12.78 -4.23 -5.13
N ALA A 82 12.43 -4.94 -6.22
CA ALA A 82 11.31 -4.56 -7.07
C ALA A 82 9.96 -4.69 -6.34
N LEU A 83 9.78 -5.76 -5.55
CA LEU A 83 8.58 -5.94 -4.72
C LEU A 83 8.46 -4.85 -3.65
N LEU A 84 9.59 -4.44 -3.06
CA LEU A 84 9.64 -3.37 -2.05
C LEU A 84 9.27 -2.02 -2.67
N GLU A 85 9.84 -1.70 -3.84
CA GLU A 85 9.54 -0.47 -4.57
C GLU A 85 8.05 -0.37 -4.90
N ALA A 86 7.47 -1.40 -5.51
CA ALA A 86 6.04 -1.45 -5.83
C ALA A 86 5.14 -1.27 -4.58
N SER A 87 5.55 -1.82 -3.44
CA SER A 87 4.79 -1.71 -2.18
C SER A 87 4.76 -0.27 -1.65
N TYR A 88 5.86 0.47 -1.78
CA TYR A 88 5.91 1.88 -1.37
C TYR A 88 5.13 2.80 -2.30
N GLU A 89 5.21 2.55 -3.61
CA GLU A 89 4.47 3.34 -4.60
C GLU A 89 2.96 3.26 -4.41
N LEU A 90 2.44 2.05 -4.20
CA LEU A 90 1.02 1.83 -3.92
C LEU A 90 0.56 2.67 -2.72
N GLY A 91 1.28 2.63 -1.60
CA GLY A 91 0.93 3.39 -0.40
C GLY A 91 0.96 4.91 -0.61
N LEU A 92 1.93 5.40 -1.38
CA LEU A 92 2.06 6.83 -1.72
C LEU A 92 0.88 7.30 -2.58
N VAL A 93 0.57 6.60 -3.66
CA VAL A 93 -0.44 7.04 -4.63
C VAL A 93 -1.86 6.78 -4.15
N SER A 94 -2.13 5.63 -3.51
CA SER A 94 -3.50 5.23 -3.16
C SER A 94 -3.98 5.75 -1.82
N LEU A 95 -3.06 6.02 -0.87
CA LEU A 95 -3.42 6.33 0.51
C LEU A 95 -2.89 7.70 0.95
N LEU A 96 -1.60 7.99 0.76
CA LEU A 96 -0.99 9.22 1.29
C LEU A 96 -1.53 10.48 0.61
N VAL A 97 -1.62 10.50 -0.72
CA VAL A 97 -2.17 11.63 -1.49
C VAL A 97 -3.61 11.98 -1.06
N PRO A 98 -4.57 11.03 -1.01
CA PRO A 98 -5.93 11.35 -0.56
C PRO A 98 -6.01 11.68 0.93
N MET A 99 -5.22 11.04 1.81
CA MET A 99 -5.22 11.35 3.24
C MET A 99 -4.71 12.75 3.54
N THR A 100 -3.56 13.12 2.97
CA THR A 100 -3.00 14.47 3.16
C THR A 100 -4.01 15.53 2.69
N TYR A 101 -4.66 15.30 1.55
CA TYR A 101 -5.70 16.20 1.08
C TYR A 101 -6.93 16.24 2.00
N ALA A 102 -7.40 15.09 2.48
CA ALA A 102 -8.55 15.03 3.40
C ALA A 102 -8.30 15.80 4.71
N VAL A 103 -7.05 15.84 5.18
CA VAL A 103 -6.65 16.59 6.38
C VAL A 103 -6.57 18.10 6.11
N PHE A 104 -6.08 18.52 4.94
CA PHE A 104 -5.88 19.96 4.62
C PHE A 104 -7.06 20.64 3.90
N ALA A 105 -8.00 19.89 3.33
CA ALA A 105 -9.17 20.44 2.62
C ALA A 105 -10.46 20.22 3.43
N PRO A 106 -10.95 21.23 4.18
CA PRO A 106 -12.07 21.10 5.11
C PRO A 106 -13.46 20.85 4.48
N SER A 107 -13.56 20.73 3.15
CA SER A 107 -14.84 20.59 2.43
C SER A 107 -14.88 19.45 1.41
N ALA A 108 -13.94 18.50 1.45
CA ALA A 108 -13.95 17.36 0.53
C ALA A 108 -15.00 16.33 1.00
N GLY A 109 -16.14 16.25 0.32
CA GLY A 109 -17.15 15.23 0.60
C GLY A 109 -16.63 13.81 0.37
N PRO A 110 -17.25 12.77 0.97
CA PRO A 110 -16.78 11.38 0.88
C PRO A 110 -16.66 10.85 -0.56
N ALA A 111 -17.44 11.39 -1.50
CA ALA A 111 -17.33 11.07 -2.93
C ALA A 111 -16.01 11.55 -3.57
N ALA A 112 -15.47 12.71 -3.15
CA ALA A 112 -14.20 13.22 -3.66
C ALA A 112 -13.03 12.37 -3.15
N ALA A 113 -13.05 11.95 -1.88
CA ALA A 113 -12.04 11.05 -1.32
C ALA A 113 -12.01 9.70 -2.08
N LEU A 114 -13.18 9.09 -2.34
CA LEU A 114 -13.27 7.85 -3.11
C LEU A 114 -12.82 8.03 -4.57
N ALA A 115 -13.17 9.16 -5.21
CA ALA A 115 -12.70 9.48 -6.55
C ALA A 115 -11.16 9.64 -6.61
N SER A 116 -10.55 10.26 -5.60
CA SER A 116 -9.09 10.38 -5.48
C SER A 116 -8.41 9.01 -5.38
N MET A 117 -8.90 8.16 -4.46
CA MET A 117 -8.34 6.83 -4.23
C MET A 117 -8.45 5.95 -5.48
N THR A 118 -9.60 5.99 -6.16
CA THR A 118 -9.84 5.20 -7.38
C THR A 118 -9.00 5.70 -8.56
N VAL A 119 -8.96 7.00 -8.80
CA VAL A 119 -8.16 7.60 -9.88
C VAL A 119 -6.67 7.37 -9.66
N GLY A 120 -6.15 7.58 -8.44
CA GLY A 120 -4.75 7.32 -8.11
C GLY A 120 -4.36 5.86 -8.36
N THR A 121 -5.22 4.91 -7.93
CA THR A 121 -4.99 3.48 -8.15
C THR A 121 -5.00 3.11 -9.63
N ILE A 122 -5.93 3.67 -10.42
CA ILE A 122 -6.04 3.42 -11.87
C ILE A 122 -4.82 3.98 -12.60
N VAL A 123 -4.39 5.19 -12.26
CA VAL A 123 -3.21 5.82 -12.88
C VAL A 123 -1.94 5.01 -12.60
N TRP A 124 -1.75 4.57 -11.36
CA TRP A 124 -0.62 3.69 -11.01
C TRP A 124 -0.68 2.36 -11.76
N THR A 125 -1.84 1.70 -11.80
CA THR A 125 -2.02 0.41 -12.49
C THR A 125 -1.80 0.54 -13.99
N ALA A 126 -2.29 1.62 -14.61
CA ALA A 126 -2.07 1.90 -16.03
C ALA A 126 -0.58 2.12 -16.32
N HIS A 127 0.13 2.83 -15.44
CA HIS A 127 1.56 3.07 -15.57
C HIS A 127 2.38 1.77 -15.48
N LEU A 128 2.05 0.91 -14.51
CA LEU A 128 2.64 -0.42 -14.35
C LEU A 128 2.39 -1.29 -15.60
N SER A 129 1.18 -1.26 -16.16
CA SER A 129 0.80 -2.09 -17.32
C SER A 129 1.44 -1.64 -18.64
N LEU A 130 1.82 -0.37 -18.76
CA LEU A 130 2.38 0.21 -19.96
C LEU A 130 3.92 0.13 -20.01
N GLY A 131 4.57 -0.37 -18.95
CA GLY A 131 6.03 -0.52 -18.89
C GLY A 131 6.78 0.80 -19.09
N LEU A 132 6.14 1.92 -18.74
CA LEU A 132 6.74 3.24 -18.88
C LEU A 132 7.64 3.48 -17.66
N ASP A 133 8.89 3.03 -17.71
CA ASP A 133 9.90 3.30 -16.67
C ASP A 133 10.18 4.81 -16.46
N SER A 134 9.58 5.67 -17.27
CA SER A 134 9.76 7.11 -17.23
C SER A 134 8.52 7.82 -17.78
N PHE A 135 7.88 8.68 -16.99
CA PHE A 135 6.73 9.46 -17.48
C PHE A 135 7.13 10.56 -18.47
N SER A 136 8.40 10.98 -18.53
CA SER A 136 8.88 11.99 -19.49
C SER A 136 10.40 12.20 -19.36
N GLY A 137 11.22 11.21 -19.74
CA GLY A 137 12.67 11.39 -19.97
C GLY A 137 13.51 12.02 -18.84
N SER A 138 13.03 12.03 -17.60
CA SER A 138 13.75 12.56 -16.43
C SER A 138 13.86 11.45 -15.39
N SER A 139 15.08 11.26 -14.85
CA SER A 139 15.45 10.23 -13.85
C SER A 139 14.83 10.45 -12.47
N LEU A 140 13.56 10.88 -12.41
CA LEU A 140 12.82 10.95 -11.15
C LEU A 140 12.21 9.57 -10.85
N PRO A 141 12.23 9.12 -9.58
CA PRO A 141 11.58 7.88 -9.19
C PRO A 141 10.11 7.89 -9.61
N VAL A 142 9.66 6.78 -10.19
CA VAL A 142 8.32 6.62 -10.79
C VAL A 142 7.22 6.99 -9.78
N GLY A 143 7.37 6.61 -8.52
CA GLY A 143 6.50 7.01 -7.40
C GLY A 143 6.31 8.53 -7.20
N LEU A 144 7.30 9.38 -7.51
CA LEU A 144 7.17 10.84 -7.36
C LEU A 144 6.35 11.44 -8.51
N SER A 145 6.57 10.94 -9.73
CA SER A 145 5.87 11.41 -10.93
C SER A 145 4.39 10.99 -10.94
N SER A 146 4.09 9.77 -10.48
CA SER A 146 2.73 9.28 -10.33
C SER A 146 1.98 9.98 -9.19
N ALA A 147 2.66 10.29 -8.08
CA ALA A 147 2.09 11.11 -7.01
C ALA A 147 1.76 12.54 -7.48
N ALA A 148 2.64 13.18 -8.27
CA ALA A 148 2.39 14.51 -8.82
C ALA A 148 1.20 14.53 -9.80
N LEU A 149 1.06 13.51 -10.64
CA LEU A 149 -0.08 13.36 -11.56
C LEU A 149 -1.38 13.03 -10.83
N ALA A 150 -1.33 12.20 -9.78
CA ALA A 150 -2.48 11.96 -8.90
C ALA A 150 -2.92 13.27 -8.24
N TRP A 151 -1.95 14.11 -7.83
CA TRP A 151 -2.22 15.43 -7.26
C TRP A 151 -2.87 16.37 -8.29
N MET A 152 -2.37 16.41 -9.53
CA MET A 152 -2.93 17.25 -10.61
C MET A 152 -4.32 16.80 -11.07
N THR A 153 -4.52 15.49 -11.28
CA THR A 153 -5.82 14.94 -11.68
C THR A 153 -6.87 15.14 -10.60
N PHE A 154 -6.47 14.98 -9.34
CA PHE A 154 -7.37 15.22 -8.21
C PHE A 154 -7.66 16.72 -8.01
N ALA A 155 -6.69 17.63 -8.15
CA ALA A 155 -6.93 19.07 -8.11
C ALA A 155 -7.90 19.53 -9.22
N LEU A 156 -7.81 18.91 -10.41
CA LEU A 156 -8.74 19.15 -11.50
C LEU A 156 -10.15 18.65 -11.18
N VAL A 157 -10.27 17.42 -10.64
CA VAL A 157 -11.56 16.84 -10.24
C VAL A 157 -12.18 17.66 -9.10
N ASP A 158 -11.41 18.02 -8.08
CA ASP A 158 -11.85 18.83 -6.96
C ASP A 158 -12.33 20.22 -7.41
N ALA A 159 -11.60 20.88 -8.31
CA ALA A 159 -12.03 22.14 -8.94
C ALA A 159 -13.34 21.99 -9.73
N LEU A 160 -13.56 20.85 -10.40
CA LEU A 160 -14.80 20.54 -11.11
C LEU A 160 -15.97 20.22 -10.17
N THR A 161 -15.74 19.50 -9.07
CA THR A 161 -16.78 19.25 -8.04
C THR A 161 -17.16 20.52 -7.28
N ARG A 162 -16.19 21.40 -6.96
CA ARG A 162 -16.49 22.73 -6.38
C ARG A 162 -17.30 23.61 -7.34
N ARG A 163 -16.99 23.57 -8.65
CA ARG A 163 -17.78 24.26 -9.69
C ARG A 163 -19.20 23.71 -9.85
N ARG A 164 -19.42 22.41 -9.62
CA ARG A 164 -20.76 21.78 -9.62
C ARG A 164 -21.54 22.12 -8.35
N ALA A 165 -20.90 22.12 -7.18
CA ALA A 165 -21.53 22.49 -5.92
C ALA A 165 -21.93 23.97 -5.87
N ALA A 166 -21.13 24.85 -6.48
CA ALA A 166 -21.47 26.27 -6.65
C ALA A 166 -22.57 26.54 -7.70
N ARG A 167 -23.08 25.52 -8.41
CA ARG A 167 -24.06 25.64 -9.50
C ARG A 167 -25.45 25.03 -9.22
N GLY A 168 -25.76 24.53 -8.03
CA GLY A 168 -27.09 23.97 -7.74
C GLY A 168 -28.01 24.90 -6.92
N PRO A 169 -29.35 24.82 -7.06
CA PRO A 169 -30.19 24.67 -8.26
C PRO A 169 -30.89 26.01 -8.62
N ARG A 170 -31.08 26.30 -9.91
CA ARG A 170 -32.12 27.25 -10.35
C ARG A 170 -33.44 26.48 -10.44
N THR A 171 -34.19 26.44 -9.33
CA THR A 171 -35.66 26.34 -9.28
C THR A 171 -36.11 26.67 -7.87
#